data_AF-A0AAV5SZK7-F1
#
_entry.id   AF-A0AAV5SZK7-F1
#
_cell.length_a   1.000
_cell.length_b   1.000
_cell.length_c   1.000
_cell.angle_alpha   90.00
_cell.angle_beta   90.00
_cell.angle_gamma   90.00
#
_symmetry.space_group_name_H-M   'P 1'
#
loop_
_entity.id
_entity.type
_entity.pdbx_description
1 polymer ?
#
loop_
_entity_poly.entity_id
_entity_poly.type
_entity_poly.pdbx_seq_one_letter_code
_entity_poly.pdbx_strand_id
1 'polypeptide(L)'
;GVQPEVRVCYSRLEELQKQTRHVFRCLRKGLSSLEPITRNVSCSFYIMYRDGVDRSFHPTGYGQAARMYDLLATAEIGDMGMLHAKEHACLLKVKSAMLEDGFKLVKRNSATTQVENIL
;
A
#
# COMPACT_ATOMS: atom_id res chain seq x y z
N GLY A 1 23.76 -16.67 -0.85
CA GLY A 1 23.30 -15.52 -1.64
C GLY A 1 22.84 -14.45 -0.68
N VAL A 2 23.54 -13.32 -0.62
CA VAL A 2 23.22 -12.23 0.29
C VAL A 2 22.11 -11.41 -0.36
N GLN A 3 20.91 -11.43 0.22
CA GLN A 3 19.86 -10.51 -0.24
C GLN A 3 20.26 -9.08 0.11
N PRO A 4 20.10 -8.11 -0.79
CA PRO A 4 20.44 -6.73 -0.51
C PRO A 4 19.52 -6.20 0.61
N GLU A 5 20.11 -5.83 1.75
CA GLU A 5 19.43 -5.06 2.78
C GLU A 5 19.05 -3.69 2.20
N VAL A 6 17.76 -3.49 1.95
CA VAL A 6 17.23 -2.17 1.59
C VAL A 6 17.26 -1.31 2.84
N ARG A 7 18.32 -0.51 3.00
CA ARG A 7 18.37 0.54 4.02
C ARG A 7 17.46 1.68 3.62
N VAL A 8 16.34 1.80 4.33
CA VAL A 8 15.39 2.91 4.18
C VAL A 8 15.92 4.09 4.99
N CYS A 9 16.49 5.08 4.31
CA CYS A 9 16.99 6.30 4.95
C CYS A 9 15.85 7.22 5.39
N TYR A 10 15.99 7.79 6.60
CA TYR A 10 14.98 8.64 7.20
C TYR A 10 14.87 10.00 6.53
N SER A 11 13.63 10.32 6.16
CA SER A 11 13.22 11.64 5.73
C SER A 11 12.88 12.54 6.92
N ARG A 12 13.29 13.82 6.89
CA ARG A 12 12.84 14.86 7.83
C ARG A 12 11.31 14.98 7.79
N LEU A 13 10.68 15.53 8.84
CA LEU A 13 9.21 15.71 8.93
C LEU A 13 8.59 16.32 7.66
N GLU A 14 9.27 17.27 7.04
CA GLU A 14 8.87 17.92 5.78
C GLU A 14 8.71 16.94 4.61
N GLU A 15 9.60 15.94 4.53
CA GLU A 15 9.56 14.94 3.47
C GLU A 15 8.45 13.91 3.74
N LEU A 16 8.16 13.56 5.01
CA LEU A 16 6.95 12.79 5.35
C LEU A 16 5.66 13.55 4.99
N GLN A 17 5.62 14.86 5.20
CA GLN A 17 4.49 15.70 4.78
C GLN A 17 4.34 15.73 3.25
N LYS A 18 5.46 15.78 2.51
CA LYS A 18 5.47 15.73 1.05
C LYS A 18 5.01 14.37 0.53
N GLN A 19 5.49 13.26 1.13
CA GLN A 19 5.03 11.91 0.83
C GLN A 19 3.52 11.76 1.09
N THR A 20 3.05 12.26 2.23
CA THR A 20 1.62 12.28 2.57
C THR A 20 0.80 12.99 1.49
N ARG A 21 1.17 14.23 1.14
CA ARG A 21 0.49 14.97 0.06
C ARG A 21 0.51 14.23 -1.27
N HIS A 22 1.63 13.58 -1.61
CA HIS A 22 1.75 12.78 -2.82
C HIS A 22 0.80 11.59 -2.82
N VAL A 23 0.77 10.80 -1.74
CA VAL A 23 -0.11 9.63 -1.59
C VAL A 23 -1.58 10.05 -1.70
N PHE A 24 -2.01 11.10 -1.01
CA PHE A 24 -3.39 11.59 -1.09
C PHE A 24 -3.76 12.08 -2.50
N ARG A 25 -2.83 12.72 -3.21
CA ARG A 25 -3.03 13.13 -4.61
C ARG A 25 -3.18 11.93 -5.54
N CYS A 26 -2.31 10.92 -5.40
CA CYS A 26 -2.38 9.68 -6.18
C CYS A 26 -3.66 8.90 -5.88
N LEU A 27 -4.06 8.81 -4.61
CA LEU A 27 -5.31 8.21 -4.19
C LEU A 27 -6.51 8.92 -4.80
N ARG A 28 -6.58 10.26 -4.72
CA ARG A 28 -7.68 11.02 -5.32
C ARG A 28 -7.76 10.80 -6.83
N LYS A 29 -6.62 10.81 -7.52
CA LYS A 29 -6.56 10.53 -8.97
C LYS A 29 -6.98 9.10 -9.30
N GLY A 30 -6.50 8.12 -8.53
CA GLY A 30 -6.83 6.72 -8.73
C GLY A 30 -8.30 6.42 -8.48
N LEU A 31 -8.89 6.99 -7.43
CA LEU A 31 -10.33 6.85 -7.18
C LEU A 31 -11.17 7.53 -8.27
N SER A 32 -10.72 8.65 -8.83
CA SER A 32 -11.46 9.34 -9.90
C SER A 32 -11.49 8.60 -11.23
N SER A 33 -10.61 7.61 -11.44
CA SER A 33 -10.62 6.76 -12.63
C SER A 33 -11.31 5.42 -12.42
N LEU A 34 -11.84 5.15 -11.22
CA LEU A 34 -12.61 3.94 -10.97
C LEU A 34 -14.07 4.17 -11.36
N GLU A 35 -14.68 3.15 -11.94
CA GLU A 35 -16.13 3.14 -12.11
C GLU A 35 -16.84 3.30 -10.76
N PRO A 36 -17.95 4.07 -10.71
CA PRO A 36 -18.75 4.18 -9.51
C PRO A 36 -19.23 2.81 -9.03
N ILE A 37 -19.34 2.64 -7.72
CA ILE A 37 -19.94 1.44 -7.15
C ILE A 37 -21.46 1.51 -7.38
N THR A 38 -21.96 0.77 -8.35
CA THR A 38 -23.36 0.84 -8.83
C THR A 38 -24.30 -0.16 -8.16
N ARG A 39 -23.80 -0.97 -7.21
CA ARG A 39 -24.57 -2.04 -6.54
C ARG A 39 -24.49 -1.90 -5.03
N ASN A 40 -25.44 -2.53 -4.32
CA ASN A 40 -25.37 -2.71 -2.87
C ASN A 40 -24.12 -3.54 -2.52
N VAL A 41 -23.02 -2.86 -2.23
CA VAL A 41 -21.79 -3.48 -1.74
C VAL A 41 -21.77 -3.46 -0.22
N SER A 42 -21.20 -4.50 0.37
CA SER A 42 -20.74 -4.45 1.75
C SER A 42 -19.28 -4.03 1.77
N CYS A 43 -18.94 -3.13 2.71
CA CYS A 43 -17.56 -2.80 3.01
C CYS A 43 -17.12 -3.56 4.26
N SER A 44 -15.91 -4.09 4.27
CA SER A 44 -15.34 -4.81 5.41
C SER A 44 -13.87 -4.47 5.55
N PHE A 45 -13.40 -4.39 6.80
CA PHE A 45 -12.01 -4.12 7.12
C PHE A 45 -11.33 -5.42 7.54
N TYR A 46 -10.18 -5.72 6.95
CA TYR A 46 -9.38 -6.88 7.27
C TYR A 46 -8.00 -6.42 7.74
N ILE A 47 -7.49 -7.09 8.76
CA ILE A 47 -6.13 -6.92 9.26
C ILE A 47 -5.41 -8.25 9.22
N MET A 48 -4.12 -8.21 8.94
CA MET A 48 -3.24 -9.37 9.00
C MET A 48 -2.21 -9.13 10.09
N TYR A 49 -2.04 -10.10 10.97
CA TYR A 49 -1.05 -10.05 12.04
C TYR A 49 0.31 -10.46 11.50
N ARG A 50 1.38 -9.91 12.11
CA ARG A 50 2.73 -10.43 11.86
C ARG A 50 2.89 -11.79 12.52
N ASP A 51 3.84 -12.57 12.03
CA ASP A 51 4.23 -13.83 12.67
C ASP A 51 4.66 -13.59 14.13
N GLY A 52 4.21 -14.46 15.03
CA GLY A 52 4.55 -14.39 16.46
C GLY A 52 3.64 -13.50 17.31
N VAL A 53 2.63 -12.85 16.74
CA VAL A 53 1.59 -12.18 17.53
C VAL A 53 0.74 -13.23 18.28
N ASP A 54 0.42 -12.94 19.55
CA ASP A 54 -0.44 -13.78 20.37
C ASP A 54 -1.81 -13.98 19.70
N ARG A 55 -2.25 -15.23 19.60
CA ARG A 55 -3.53 -15.59 18.96
C ARG A 55 -4.75 -15.06 19.71
N SER A 56 -4.60 -14.76 21.01
CA SER A 56 -5.65 -14.16 21.83
C SER A 56 -5.78 -12.64 21.62
N PHE A 57 -4.77 -12.00 21.03
CA PHE A 57 -4.79 -10.57 20.79
C PHE A 57 -5.66 -10.21 19.59
N HIS A 58 -6.64 -9.33 19.83
CA HIS A 58 -7.47 -8.73 18.79
C HIS A 58 -7.62 -7.22 19.04
N PRO A 59 -7.36 -6.35 18.03
CA PRO A 59 -7.67 -4.94 18.14
C PRO A 59 -9.16 -4.74 18.40
N THR A 60 -9.50 -3.72 19.18
CA THR A 60 -10.89 -3.39 19.49
C THR A 60 -11.73 -3.24 18.21
N GLY A 61 -12.85 -3.97 18.14
CA GLY A 61 -13.75 -3.97 16.98
C GLY A 61 -13.41 -5.01 15.91
N TYR A 62 -12.33 -5.77 16.06
CA TYR A 62 -11.98 -6.88 15.17
C TYR A 62 -12.24 -8.23 15.83
N GLY A 63 -12.88 -9.14 15.10
CA GLY A 63 -13.01 -10.54 15.46
C GLY A 63 -12.04 -11.42 14.70
N GLN A 64 -12.01 -12.71 15.04
CA GLN A 64 -11.27 -13.70 14.27
C GLN A 64 -11.99 -14.01 12.95
N ALA A 65 -11.29 -13.86 11.83
CA ALA A 65 -11.78 -14.25 10.51
C ALA A 65 -11.14 -15.56 10.08
N ALA A 66 -11.95 -16.50 9.57
CA ALA A 66 -11.46 -17.78 9.06
C ALA A 66 -10.65 -17.64 7.75
N ARG A 67 -10.85 -16.53 7.02
CA ARG A 67 -10.15 -16.20 5.79
C ARG A 67 -9.95 -14.70 5.64
N MET A 68 -8.90 -14.34 4.90
CA MET A 68 -8.72 -12.99 4.39
C MET A 68 -9.62 -12.75 3.17
N TYR A 69 -9.47 -11.59 2.53
CA TYR A 69 -10.12 -11.31 1.27
C TYR A 69 -9.45 -12.07 0.11
N ASP A 70 -10.26 -12.63 -0.78
CA ASP A 70 -9.78 -13.22 -2.03
C ASP A 70 -9.73 -12.15 -3.11
N LEU A 71 -8.69 -12.21 -3.95
CA LEU A 71 -8.50 -11.29 -5.05
C LEU A 71 -8.80 -11.98 -6.37
N LEU A 72 -9.60 -11.34 -7.22
CA LEU A 72 -9.78 -11.78 -8.60
C LEU A 72 -8.43 -11.76 -9.32
N ALA A 73 -8.16 -12.81 -10.10
CA ALA A 73 -6.91 -12.94 -10.87
C ALA A 73 -6.72 -11.80 -11.88
N THR A 74 -7.84 -11.27 -12.40
CA THR A 74 -7.89 -10.17 -13.37
C THR A 74 -7.75 -8.78 -12.76
N ALA A 75 -7.80 -8.64 -11.43
CA ALA A 75 -7.78 -7.33 -10.82
C ALA A 75 -6.36 -6.74 -10.81
N GLU A 76 -6.22 -5.56 -11.39
CA GLU A 76 -4.95 -4.83 -11.45
C GLU A 76 -4.58 -4.22 -10.09
N ILE A 77 -3.28 -3.98 -9.87
CA ILE A 77 -2.75 -3.36 -8.65
C ILE A 77 -2.14 -2.01 -9.01
N GLY A 78 -2.69 -0.95 -8.42
CA GLY A 78 -2.11 0.39 -8.45
C GLY A 78 -1.36 0.70 -7.16
N ASP A 79 -0.11 1.15 -7.27
CA ASP A 79 0.64 1.68 -6.13
C ASP A 79 0.27 3.16 -5.92
N MET A 80 -0.31 3.51 -4.77
CA MET A 80 -0.69 4.89 -4.44
C MET A 80 0.48 5.68 -3.84
N GLY A 81 1.48 4.96 -3.31
CA GLY A 81 2.73 5.52 -2.80
C GLY A 81 3.10 4.98 -1.42
N MET A 82 4.24 5.44 -0.92
CA MET A 82 4.84 4.96 0.32
C MET A 82 5.10 6.12 1.29
N LEU A 83 4.81 5.90 2.56
CA LEU A 83 5.08 6.81 3.67
C LEU A 83 6.23 6.23 4.50
N HIS A 84 7.23 7.05 4.78
CA HIS A 84 8.39 6.68 5.59
C HIS A 84 8.48 7.56 6.82
N ALA A 85 8.16 6.98 7.96
CA ALA A 85 8.40 7.55 9.27
C ALA A 85 9.70 6.98 9.87
N LYS A 86 10.10 7.52 11.04
CA LYS A 86 11.35 7.17 11.71
C LYS A 86 11.49 5.68 12.06
N GLU A 87 10.41 4.94 12.25
CA GLU A 87 10.51 3.52 12.64
C GLU A 87 9.51 2.65 11.87
N HIS A 88 8.81 3.25 10.92
CA HIS A 88 7.68 2.65 10.24
C HIS A 88 7.67 3.05 8.77
N ALA A 89 7.35 2.10 7.91
CA ALA A 89 7.03 2.36 6.52
C ALA A 89 5.63 1.82 6.22
N CYS A 90 4.87 2.55 5.41
CA CYS A 90 3.53 2.17 4.98
C CYS A 90 3.42 2.31 3.47
N LEU A 91 3.05 1.22 2.78
CA LEU A 91 2.79 1.20 1.35
C LEU A 91 1.29 1.11 1.12
N LEU A 92 0.71 2.09 0.44
CA LEU A 92 -0.70 2.10 0.08
C LEU A 92 -0.88 1.58 -1.35
N LYS A 93 -1.77 0.59 -1.51
CA LYS A 93 -2.12 0.01 -2.80
C LYS A 93 -3.64 -0.01 -2.98
N VAL A 94 -4.08 0.10 -4.23
CA VAL A 94 -5.48 -0.11 -4.63
C VAL A 94 -5.52 -1.28 -5.59
N LYS A 95 -6.48 -2.17 -5.37
CA LYS A 95 -6.78 -3.26 -6.31
C LYS A 95 -8.26 -3.24 -6.62
N SER A 96 -8.59 -3.26 -7.91
CA SER A 96 -9.97 -3.30 -8.38
C SER A 96 -10.04 -4.10 -9.68
N ALA A 97 -11.12 -4.87 -9.85
CA ALA A 97 -11.43 -5.55 -11.10
C ALA A 97 -11.91 -4.58 -12.19
N MET A 98 -12.15 -3.31 -11.82
CA MET A 98 -12.64 -2.24 -12.69
C MET A 98 -11.54 -1.21 -13.02
N LEU A 99 -10.27 -1.55 -12.82
CA LEU A 99 -9.18 -0.74 -13.36
C LEU A 99 -9.05 -1.06 -14.85
N GLU A 100 -9.28 -0.08 -15.71
CA GLU A 100 -9.11 -0.23 -17.16
C GLU A 100 -7.68 -0.67 -17.51
N ASP A 101 -7.54 -1.47 -18.59
CA ASP A 101 -6.29 -1.79 -19.28
C ASP A 101 -5.55 -0.49 -19.66
N GLY A 102 -4.77 0.05 -18.72
CA GLY A 102 -4.31 1.43 -18.86
C GLY A 102 -3.96 2.13 -17.54
N PHE A 103 -4.31 1.56 -16.38
CA PHE A 103 -3.89 2.08 -15.09
C PHE A 103 -2.40 1.81 -14.80
N LYS A 104 -1.52 2.38 -15.63
CA LYS A 104 -0.10 2.55 -15.34
C LYS A 104 0.08 3.69 -14.35
N LEU A 105 -0.46 3.55 -13.14
CA LEU A 105 -0.25 4.56 -12.10
C LEU A 105 1.19 4.41 -11.59
N VAL A 106 2.05 5.22 -12.19
CA VAL A 106 3.49 5.37 -11.92
C VAL A 106 4.26 4.08 -12.22
N LYS A 107 4.90 4.03 -13.40
CA LYS A 107 6.16 3.26 -13.58
C LYS A 107 6.90 3.36 -12.27
N ARG A 108 7.18 2.23 -11.60
CA ARG A 108 8.12 2.12 -10.47
C ARG A 108 9.04 3.32 -10.52
N ASN A 109 8.82 4.30 -9.66
CA ASN A 109 9.75 5.43 -9.60
C ASN A 109 11.05 4.79 -9.12
N SER A 110 11.94 4.47 -10.06
CA SER A 110 13.33 4.11 -9.86
C SER A 110 14.14 5.28 -9.27
N ALA A 111 13.45 6.33 -8.80
CA ALA A 111 13.99 7.52 -8.15
C ALA A 111 14.28 7.34 -6.65
N THR A 112 14.08 6.15 -6.06
CA THR A 112 14.63 5.80 -4.75
C THR A 112 15.69 4.70 -4.80
N THR A 113 16.18 4.37 -6.00
CA THR A 113 17.38 3.54 -6.17
C THR A 113 18.59 4.46 -6.36
N GLN A 114 18.87 5.34 -5.40
CA GLN A 114 20.26 5.78 -5.21
C GLN A 114 20.99 4.64 -4.52
N VAL A 115 21.43 3.68 -5.34
CA VAL A 115 22.49 2.76 -4.97
C VAL A 115 23.76 3.61 -5.00
N GLU A 116 24.14 4.17 -3.86
CA GLU A 116 25.54 4.52 -3.67
C GLU A 116 26.30 3.19 -3.51
N ASN A 117 26.95 2.78 -4.60
CA ASN A 117 28.02 1.79 -4.53
C ASN A 117 29.15 2.42 -3.69
N ILE A 118 29.19 2.13 -2.40
CA ILE A 118 30.41 2.32 -1.63
C ILE A 118 31.27 1.08 -1.92
N LEU A 119 32.30 1.27 -2.74
CA LEU A 119 33.43 0.36 -2.86
C LEU A 119 34.22 0.32 -1.56
#